data_AF-A0A267F675-F1
#
_entry.id   AF-A0A267F675-F1
#
_cell.length_a   1.000
_cell.length_b   1.000
_cell.length_c   1.000
_cell.angle_alpha   90.00
_cell.angle_beta   90.00
_cell.angle_gamma   90.00
#
_symmetry.space_group_name_H-M   'P 1'
#
loop_
_entity.id
_entity.type
_entity.pdbx_description
1 polymer ?
#
loop_
_entity_poly.entity_id
_entity_poly.type
_entity_poly.pdbx_seq_one_letter_code
_entity_poly.pdbx_strand_id
1 'polypeptide(L)'
;LNLLPLAYLCLACTVRIVLREMMKRLFKTRIIFSTWIFAFIFLQCHVKGSLFDFVTCGSVLKLQNLAHNVRLHSHEVRYGSGSGQQSVTGVEATEDANSYWRVRDATSGTGCRRGDPVRCGDTLRLTHLATGKNLHSHLYSSPITQEQEVSAYGDAKGEGDRGDDWTVVCDTSGGGGGGLWLRSQRVRLRHSVTERYLHVAGARFGRPIAGQAEVSAVASGGGRGSYWLAAEGVFVKPNEASESPGMGRAPSVERPAFVVSGDGADGGGLHDSGEL
;
A
#
# COMPACT_ATOMS: atom_id res chain seq x y z
N LEU A 1 0.55 -70.45 -58.55
CA LEU A 1 -0.22 -69.31 -57.98
C LEU A 1 0.56 -68.72 -56.80
N ASN A 2 1.19 -67.56 -57.00
CA ASN A 2 1.98 -66.86 -55.96
C ASN A 2 1.04 -66.11 -55.00
N LEU A 3 0.62 -66.75 -53.91
CA LEU A 3 -0.21 -66.14 -52.84
C LEU A 3 0.63 -65.41 -51.76
N LEU A 4 1.94 -65.64 -51.74
CA LEU A 4 2.90 -65.04 -50.79
C LEU A 4 2.96 -63.48 -50.82
N PRO A 5 2.96 -62.78 -51.97
CA PRO A 5 3.08 -61.32 -51.97
C PRO A 5 1.82 -60.61 -51.45
N LEU A 6 0.63 -61.19 -51.63
CA LEU A 6 -0.65 -60.65 -51.15
C LEU A 6 -0.78 -60.74 -49.62
N ALA A 7 -0.33 -61.86 -49.03
CA ALA A 7 -0.32 -62.03 -47.57
C ALA A 7 0.65 -61.05 -46.89
N TYR A 8 1.82 -60.79 -47.49
CA TYR A 8 2.82 -59.86 -46.96
C TYR A 8 2.34 -58.40 -47.05
N LEU A 9 1.68 -58.01 -48.16
CA LEU A 9 1.04 -56.69 -48.27
C LEU A 9 -0.08 -56.51 -47.24
N CYS A 10 -0.88 -57.55 -46.99
CA CYS A 10 -1.96 -57.51 -46.00
C CYS A 10 -1.41 -57.33 -44.58
N LEU A 11 -0.37 -58.07 -44.21
CA LEU A 11 0.29 -57.96 -42.90
C LEU A 11 0.98 -56.60 -42.71
N ALA A 12 1.65 -56.08 -43.74
CA ALA A 12 2.28 -54.76 -43.68
C ALA A 12 1.23 -53.63 -43.57
N CYS A 13 0.07 -53.79 -44.22
CA CYS A 13 -1.04 -52.83 -44.14
C CYS A 13 -1.69 -52.83 -42.75
N THR A 14 -1.96 -54.00 -42.18
CA THR A 14 -2.52 -54.13 -40.83
C THR A 14 -1.57 -53.60 -39.77
N VAL A 15 -0.27 -53.89 -39.86
CA VAL A 15 0.75 -53.34 -38.94
C VAL A 15 0.83 -51.81 -39.03
N ARG A 16 0.78 -51.22 -40.24
CA ARG A 16 0.74 -49.75 -40.42
C ARG A 16 -0.52 -49.12 -39.84
N ILE A 17 -1.69 -49.76 -40.01
CA ILE A 17 -2.97 -49.28 -39.44
C ILE A 17 -2.91 -49.33 -37.92
N VAL A 18 -2.43 -50.43 -37.33
CA VAL A 18 -2.29 -50.60 -35.88
C VAL A 18 -1.28 -49.58 -35.31
N LEU A 19 -0.12 -49.41 -35.93
CA LEU A 19 0.87 -48.39 -35.53
C LEU A 19 0.30 -46.97 -35.60
N ARG A 20 -0.44 -46.64 -36.68
CA ARG A 20 -1.08 -45.32 -36.83
C ARG A 20 -2.14 -45.08 -35.75
N GLU A 21 -2.91 -46.10 -35.41
CA GLU A 21 -3.94 -45.99 -34.37
C GLU A 21 -3.35 -45.94 -32.96
N MET A 22 -2.27 -46.68 -32.70
CA MET A 22 -1.48 -46.58 -31.46
C MET A 22 -0.83 -45.20 -31.31
N MET A 23 -0.22 -44.66 -32.37
CA MET A 23 0.37 -43.31 -32.34
C MET A 23 -0.67 -42.22 -32.10
N LYS A 24 -1.88 -42.33 -32.67
CA LYS A 24 -3.00 -41.41 -32.38
C LYS A 24 -3.43 -41.49 -30.91
N ARG A 25 -3.50 -42.70 -30.34
CA ARG A 25 -3.83 -42.90 -28.92
C ARG A 25 -2.77 -42.27 -28.01
N LEU A 26 -1.49 -42.48 -28.32
CA LEU A 26 -0.36 -41.87 -27.61
C LEU A 26 -0.33 -40.34 -27.75
N PHE A 27 -0.69 -39.79 -28.91
CA PHE A 27 -0.77 -38.34 -29.11
C PHE A 27 -1.95 -37.71 -28.34
N LYS A 28 -3.13 -38.36 -28.35
CA LYS A 28 -4.30 -37.93 -27.56
C LYS A 28 -4.03 -37.98 -26.06
N THR A 29 -3.40 -39.04 -25.54
CA THR A 29 -3.07 -39.11 -24.11
C THR A 29 -2.04 -38.06 -23.71
N ARG A 30 -1.07 -37.72 -24.56
CA ARG A 30 -0.13 -36.62 -24.33
C ARG A 30 -0.80 -35.24 -24.32
N ILE A 31 -1.75 -34.98 -25.23
CA ILE A 31 -2.52 -33.72 -25.23
C ILE A 31 -3.36 -33.61 -23.96
N ILE A 32 -4.09 -34.66 -23.59
CA ILE A 32 -4.91 -34.67 -22.36
C ILE A 32 -4.00 -34.46 -21.14
N PHE A 33 -2.91 -35.20 -21.01
CA PHE A 33 -1.99 -35.02 -19.89
C PHE A 33 -1.39 -33.60 -19.85
N SER A 34 -1.04 -33.03 -21.00
CA SER A 34 -0.56 -31.65 -21.10
C SER A 34 -1.62 -30.64 -20.68
N THR A 35 -2.88 -30.79 -21.10
CA THR A 35 -3.96 -29.86 -20.71
C THR A 35 -4.29 -29.98 -19.23
N TRP A 36 -4.24 -31.17 -18.65
CA TRP A 36 -4.37 -31.37 -17.21
C TRP A 36 -3.20 -30.78 -16.43
N ILE A 37 -1.95 -30.87 -16.93
CA ILE A 37 -0.80 -30.18 -16.34
C ILE A 37 -0.98 -28.67 -16.42
N PHE A 38 -1.37 -28.11 -17.57
CA PHE A 38 -1.60 -26.67 -17.69
C PHE A 38 -2.76 -26.21 -16.80
N ALA A 39 -3.85 -26.98 -16.70
CA ALA A 39 -4.97 -26.70 -15.81
C ALA A 39 -4.55 -26.79 -14.33
N PHE A 40 -3.72 -27.78 -13.96
CA PHE A 40 -3.17 -27.92 -12.62
C PHE A 40 -2.22 -26.78 -12.29
N ILE A 41 -1.29 -26.42 -13.18
CA ILE A 41 -0.39 -25.27 -13.02
C ILE A 41 -1.20 -23.98 -12.91
N PHE A 42 -2.22 -23.80 -13.76
CA PHE A 42 -3.12 -22.63 -13.71
C PHE A 42 -3.90 -22.58 -12.39
N LEU A 43 -4.40 -23.71 -11.91
CA LEU A 43 -5.09 -23.82 -10.61
C LEU A 43 -4.14 -23.53 -9.45
N GLN A 44 -2.91 -24.07 -9.47
CA GLN A 44 -1.87 -23.78 -8.49
C GLN A 44 -1.39 -22.32 -8.53
N CYS A 45 -1.38 -21.69 -9.71
CA CYS A 45 -1.06 -20.28 -9.87
C CYS A 45 -2.18 -19.37 -9.34
N HIS A 46 -3.45 -19.77 -9.51
CA HIS A 46 -4.62 -19.04 -8.98
C HIS A 46 -4.71 -19.11 -7.45
N VAL A 47 -4.30 -20.23 -6.83
CA VAL A 47 -4.31 -20.40 -5.37
C VAL A 47 -3.18 -19.63 -4.68
N LYS A 48 -2.09 -19.30 -5.39
CA LYS A 48 -0.95 -18.52 -4.86
C LYS A 48 -1.13 -17.00 -4.96
N GLY A 49 -2.36 -16.51 -5.09
CA GLY A 49 -2.65 -15.08 -4.94
C GLY A 49 -2.34 -14.62 -3.52
N SER A 50 -1.24 -13.87 -3.37
CA SER A 50 -0.76 -13.15 -2.17
C SER A 50 -0.97 -13.87 -0.83
N LEU A 51 0.09 -14.48 -0.27
CA LEU A 51 0.09 -15.07 1.09
C LEU A 51 -0.43 -14.12 2.19
N PHE A 52 -0.45 -12.80 1.94
CA PHE A 52 -1.05 -11.79 2.81
C PHE A 52 -1.79 -10.74 1.97
N ASP A 53 -3.11 -10.55 2.20
CA ASP A 53 -3.95 -9.58 1.46
C ASP A 53 -4.22 -8.28 2.23
N PHE A 54 -3.36 -7.92 3.18
CA PHE A 54 -3.51 -6.72 4.00
C PHE A 54 -2.30 -5.78 3.89
N VAL A 55 -2.53 -4.51 4.23
CA VAL A 55 -1.51 -3.47 4.29
C VAL A 55 -0.73 -3.61 5.59
N THR A 56 0.60 -3.53 5.49
CA THR A 56 1.50 -3.48 6.65
C THR A 56 2.23 -2.15 6.72
N CYS A 57 2.58 -1.75 7.94
CA CYS A 57 3.46 -0.63 8.21
C CYS A 57 4.78 -0.77 7.46
N GLY A 58 5.27 0.34 6.90
CA GLY A 58 6.46 0.36 6.04
C GLY A 58 6.21 -0.01 4.58
N SER A 59 5.00 -0.46 4.21
CA SER A 59 4.59 -0.63 2.81
C SER A 59 4.56 0.70 2.07
N VAL A 60 4.78 0.64 0.77
CA VAL A 60 4.70 1.79 -0.14
C VAL A 60 3.61 1.50 -1.16
N LEU A 61 2.61 2.37 -1.24
CA LEU A 61 1.40 2.15 -2.04
C LEU A 61 0.92 3.44 -2.70
N LYS A 62 0.07 3.31 -3.71
CA LYS A 62 -0.74 4.41 -4.22
C LYS A 62 -2.12 4.34 -3.58
N LEU A 63 -2.73 5.49 -3.34
CA LEU A 63 -4.13 5.58 -2.89
C LEU A 63 -4.98 6.05 -4.06
N GLN A 64 -5.82 5.16 -4.58
CA GLN A 64 -6.73 5.47 -5.68
C GLN A 64 -8.09 5.92 -5.12
N ASN A 65 -8.53 7.10 -5.51
CA ASN A 65 -9.90 7.55 -5.27
C ASN A 65 -10.86 6.83 -6.23
N LEU A 66 -11.86 6.15 -5.67
CA LEU A 66 -12.75 5.30 -6.46
C LEU A 66 -13.78 6.08 -7.29
N ALA A 67 -14.19 7.27 -6.84
CA ALA A 67 -15.21 8.05 -7.53
C ALA A 67 -14.66 8.79 -8.75
N HIS A 68 -13.42 9.27 -8.66
CA HIS A 68 -12.79 10.10 -9.70
C HIS A 68 -11.66 9.41 -10.46
N ASN A 69 -11.31 8.17 -10.07
CA ASN A 69 -10.25 7.37 -10.70
C ASN A 69 -8.88 8.09 -10.75
N VAL A 70 -8.58 8.85 -9.69
CA VAL A 70 -7.29 9.55 -9.53
C VAL A 70 -6.49 8.95 -8.39
N ARG A 71 -5.17 9.06 -8.45
CA ARG A 71 -4.23 8.66 -7.41
C ARG A 71 -3.80 9.87 -6.61
N LEU A 72 -3.74 9.70 -5.28
CA LEU A 72 -3.18 10.70 -4.38
C LEU A 72 -1.74 10.99 -4.79
N HIS A 73 -1.42 12.26 -4.97
CA HIS A 73 -0.18 12.71 -5.59
C HIS A 73 0.33 13.99 -4.93
N SER A 74 1.64 14.18 -4.90
CA SER A 74 2.26 15.43 -4.45
C SER A 74 3.54 15.70 -5.22
N HIS A 75 4.02 16.93 -5.23
CA HIS A 75 5.17 17.35 -6.04
C HIS A 75 5.68 18.70 -5.53
N GLU A 76 6.81 19.19 -6.03
CA GLU A 76 7.46 20.43 -5.55
C GLU A 76 6.78 21.73 -6.00
N VAL A 77 5.46 21.78 -6.04
CA VAL A 77 4.66 23.00 -6.20
C VAL A 77 3.93 23.26 -4.89
N ARG A 78 3.79 24.54 -4.54
CA ARG A 78 3.09 24.99 -3.34
C ARG A 78 1.76 25.64 -3.70
N TYR A 79 0.81 25.61 -2.78
CA TYR A 79 -0.40 26.41 -2.92
C TYR A 79 -0.06 27.90 -2.93
N GLY A 80 -0.74 28.68 -3.77
CA GLY A 80 -0.66 30.15 -3.78
C GLY A 80 -1.62 30.81 -2.79
N SER A 81 -2.51 30.03 -2.18
CA SER A 81 -3.50 30.43 -1.18
C SER A 81 -3.44 29.47 0.02
N GLY A 82 -4.31 29.69 1.01
CA GLY A 82 -4.39 28.82 2.18
C GLY A 82 -3.10 28.87 3.00
N SER A 83 -2.50 27.72 3.27
CA SER A 83 -1.30 27.63 4.09
C SER A 83 0.01 27.95 3.35
N GLY A 84 0.00 27.95 2.02
CA GLY A 84 1.22 28.05 1.20
C GLY A 84 2.16 26.84 1.27
N GLN A 85 1.69 25.71 1.82
CA GLN A 85 2.44 24.46 1.89
C GLN A 85 2.50 23.73 0.54
N GLN A 86 3.26 22.62 0.47
CA GLN A 86 3.35 21.79 -0.73
C GLN A 86 1.97 21.22 -1.08
N SER A 87 1.58 21.30 -2.35
CA SER A 87 0.26 20.88 -2.80
C SER A 87 0.11 19.35 -2.83
N VAL A 88 -1.09 18.88 -2.50
CA VAL A 88 -1.51 17.50 -2.67
C VAL A 88 -2.70 17.47 -3.63
N THR A 89 -2.61 16.62 -4.63
CA THR A 89 -3.55 16.59 -5.75
C THR A 89 -3.93 15.16 -6.11
N GLY A 90 -4.90 15.01 -7.02
CA GLY A 90 -5.23 13.75 -7.66
C GLY A 90 -4.78 13.73 -9.12
N VAL A 91 -4.06 12.68 -9.53
CA VAL A 91 -3.63 12.47 -10.94
C VAL A 91 -4.19 11.18 -11.51
N GLU A 92 -4.51 11.15 -12.81
CA GLU A 92 -5.04 9.95 -13.47
C GLU A 92 -3.93 8.95 -13.84
N ALA A 93 -2.71 9.45 -14.05
CA ALA A 93 -1.55 8.66 -14.45
C ALA A 93 -1.28 7.52 -13.46
N THR A 94 -1.21 6.29 -13.98
CA THR A 94 -1.08 5.08 -13.16
C THR A 94 0.38 4.80 -12.75
N GLU A 95 1.31 5.32 -13.54
CA GLU A 95 2.74 5.04 -13.53
C GLU A 95 3.55 6.14 -12.82
N ASP A 96 2.90 7.25 -12.42
CA ASP A 96 3.59 8.38 -11.80
C ASP A 96 4.21 7.99 -10.45
N ALA A 97 5.53 8.20 -10.31
CA ALA A 97 6.27 7.90 -9.10
C ALA A 97 5.91 8.83 -7.92
N ASN A 98 5.40 10.03 -8.21
CA ASN A 98 4.93 11.00 -7.22
C ASN A 98 3.56 10.66 -6.62
N SER A 99 3.03 9.48 -6.94
CA SER A 99 1.84 8.92 -6.30
C SER A 99 2.16 7.88 -5.24
N TYR A 100 3.44 7.59 -4.97
CA TYR A 100 3.83 6.63 -3.94
C TYR A 100 3.87 7.26 -2.54
N TRP A 101 3.15 6.63 -1.61
CA TRP A 101 3.08 7.01 -0.21
C TRP A 101 3.52 5.83 0.66
N ARG A 102 4.43 6.09 1.60
CA ARG A 102 4.90 5.12 2.59
C ARG A 102 4.02 5.19 3.84
N VAL A 103 3.53 4.04 4.28
CA VAL A 103 2.81 3.89 5.55
C VAL A 103 3.81 3.91 6.70
N ARG A 104 3.65 4.84 7.65
CA ARG A 104 4.50 4.99 8.85
C ARG A 104 3.65 5.07 10.11
N ASP A 105 4.31 4.91 11.25
CA ASP A 105 3.68 5.14 12.55
C ASP A 105 3.17 6.58 12.70
N ALA A 106 2.12 6.72 13.51
CA ALA A 106 1.59 8.00 13.92
C ALA A 106 2.67 8.83 14.62
N THR A 107 2.43 10.13 14.73
CA THR A 107 3.34 11.08 15.39
C THR A 107 3.61 10.72 16.86
N SER A 108 2.64 10.08 17.54
CA SER A 108 2.83 9.59 18.91
C SER A 108 3.83 8.42 19.04
N GLY A 109 4.16 7.73 17.95
CA GLY A 109 5.13 6.63 17.94
C GLY A 109 4.68 5.38 18.71
N THR A 110 3.38 5.17 18.86
CA THR A 110 2.83 4.19 19.82
C THR A 110 2.50 2.82 19.22
N GLY A 111 2.70 2.53 17.92
CA GLY A 111 2.13 1.26 17.44
C GLY A 111 2.35 0.69 16.05
N CYS A 112 3.18 1.24 15.17
CA CYS A 112 3.26 0.76 13.77
C CYS A 112 4.71 0.58 13.29
N ARG A 113 5.30 -0.58 13.58
CA ARG A 113 6.65 -0.93 13.12
C ARG A 113 6.60 -1.60 11.76
N ARG A 114 7.69 -1.53 11.00
CA ARG A 114 7.78 -2.17 9.67
C ARG A 114 7.36 -3.64 9.74
N GLY A 115 6.42 -4.05 8.89
CA GLY A 115 5.86 -5.41 8.85
C GLY A 115 4.66 -5.63 9.78
N ASP A 116 4.31 -4.69 10.66
CA ASP A 116 3.11 -4.84 11.49
C ASP A 116 1.84 -4.66 10.61
N PRO A 117 0.84 -5.56 10.72
CA PRO A 117 -0.43 -5.42 10.02
C PRO A 117 -1.18 -4.15 10.46
N VAL A 118 -1.68 -3.37 9.51
CA VAL A 118 -2.51 -2.19 9.81
C VAL A 118 -3.95 -2.63 10.06
N ARG A 119 -4.53 -2.20 11.19
CA ARG A 119 -5.92 -2.46 11.55
C ARG A 119 -6.81 -1.29 11.18
N CYS A 120 -8.08 -1.60 10.96
CA CYS A 120 -9.13 -0.61 10.90
C CYS A 120 -9.23 0.08 12.26
N GLY A 121 -9.23 1.41 12.26
CA GLY A 121 -9.15 2.23 13.47
C GLY A 121 -7.73 2.63 13.88
N ASP A 122 -6.68 2.05 13.27
CA ASP A 122 -5.32 2.50 13.52
C ASP A 122 -5.11 3.90 12.93
N THR A 123 -4.36 4.71 13.67
CA THR A 123 -3.86 6.01 13.22
C THR A 123 -2.42 5.87 12.74
N LEU A 124 -2.13 6.47 11.60
CA LEU A 124 -0.86 6.34 10.90
C LEU A 124 -0.52 7.60 10.11
N ARG A 125 0.75 7.71 9.69
CA ARG A 125 1.22 8.75 8.77
C ARG A 125 1.43 8.18 7.38
N LEU A 126 1.09 8.98 6.37
CA LEU A 126 1.37 8.69 4.97
C LEU A 126 2.43 9.65 4.48
N THR A 127 3.65 9.16 4.27
CA THR A 127 4.78 9.97 3.83
C THR A 127 4.98 9.85 2.33
N HIS A 128 4.94 10.95 1.61
CA HIS A 128 5.21 11.02 0.18
C HIS A 128 6.66 10.58 -0.10
N LEU A 129 6.83 9.58 -0.97
CA LEU A 129 8.13 8.93 -1.14
C LEU A 129 9.17 9.87 -1.76
N ALA A 130 8.79 10.71 -2.73
CA ALA A 130 9.73 11.54 -3.46
C ALA A 130 10.22 12.76 -2.65
N THR A 131 9.34 13.37 -1.85
CA THR A 131 9.67 14.62 -1.12
C THR A 131 9.93 14.40 0.37
N GLY A 132 9.61 13.21 0.89
CA GLY A 132 9.72 12.89 2.31
C GLY A 132 8.66 13.56 3.19
N LYS A 133 7.77 14.38 2.64
CA LYS A 133 6.73 15.11 3.39
C LYS A 133 5.54 14.23 3.73
N ASN A 134 4.85 14.53 4.82
CA ASN A 134 3.67 13.81 5.28
C ASN A 134 2.38 14.41 4.69
N LEU A 135 1.40 13.55 4.41
CA LEU A 135 0.04 13.98 4.12
C LEU A 135 -0.51 14.69 5.35
N HIS A 136 -0.91 15.95 5.19
CA HIS A 136 -1.21 16.85 6.28
C HIS A 136 -2.55 17.54 6.10
N SER A 137 -3.21 17.87 7.21
CA SER A 137 -4.39 18.73 7.20
C SER A 137 -4.46 19.60 8.44
N HIS A 138 -5.18 20.72 8.31
CA HIS A 138 -5.20 21.82 9.28
C HIS A 138 -6.35 22.78 9.00
N LEU A 139 -6.55 23.81 9.82
CA LEU A 139 -7.70 24.73 9.72
C LEU A 139 -7.51 25.83 8.65
N TYR A 140 -7.11 25.45 7.43
CA TYR A 140 -7.09 26.31 6.25
C TYR A 140 -8.12 25.86 5.22
N SER A 141 -8.62 26.81 4.42
CA SER A 141 -9.53 26.51 3.31
C SER A 141 -8.77 25.97 2.09
N SER A 142 -9.32 24.95 1.45
CA SER A 142 -8.77 24.37 0.23
C SER A 142 -8.87 25.35 -0.95
N PRO A 143 -7.96 25.31 -1.92
CA PRO A 143 -7.84 26.37 -2.93
C PRO A 143 -9.05 26.57 -3.84
N ILE A 144 -9.83 25.52 -4.13
CA ILE A 144 -10.94 25.56 -5.09
C ILE A 144 -12.29 25.38 -4.40
N THR A 145 -12.51 24.24 -3.73
CA THR A 145 -13.81 23.93 -3.12
C THR A 145 -14.08 24.64 -1.81
N GLN A 146 -13.09 25.32 -1.23
CA GLN A 146 -13.19 25.97 0.09
C GLN A 146 -13.56 25.00 1.23
N GLU A 147 -13.27 23.72 1.04
CA GLU A 147 -13.31 22.70 2.11
C GLU A 147 -12.06 22.81 2.98
N GLN A 148 -11.75 21.81 3.81
CA GLN A 148 -10.50 21.83 4.55
C GLN A 148 -9.30 21.48 3.65
N GLU A 149 -8.23 22.28 3.71
CA GLU A 149 -7.01 22.07 2.95
C GLU A 149 -6.32 20.76 3.35
N VAL A 150 -5.85 20.03 2.34
CA VAL A 150 -4.92 18.92 2.47
C VAL A 150 -3.64 19.27 1.72
N SER A 151 -2.51 19.12 2.40
CA SER A 151 -1.19 19.54 1.93
C SER A 151 -0.16 18.47 2.24
N ALA A 152 1.09 18.69 1.79
CA ALA A 152 2.24 17.91 2.22
C ALA A 152 3.13 18.77 3.12
N TYR A 153 3.37 18.31 4.34
CA TYR A 153 4.04 19.06 5.40
C TYR A 153 5.20 18.26 6.03
N GLY A 154 5.98 18.90 6.89
CA GLY A 154 7.13 18.27 7.56
C GLY A 154 8.41 18.33 6.74
N ASP A 155 9.42 17.59 7.21
CA ASP A 155 10.77 17.56 6.65
C ASP A 155 11.01 16.39 5.68
N ALA A 156 12.21 16.32 5.10
CA ALA A 156 12.59 15.26 4.16
C ALA A 156 12.76 13.87 4.81
N LYS A 157 12.78 13.80 6.15
CA LYS A 157 12.85 12.56 6.92
C LYS A 157 11.45 12.06 7.31
N GLY A 158 10.39 12.76 6.90
CA GLY A 158 9.01 12.44 7.27
C GLY A 158 8.69 12.75 8.71
N GLU A 159 9.41 13.68 9.33
CA GLU A 159 9.05 14.21 10.64
C GLU A 159 8.17 15.46 10.49
N GLY A 160 7.19 15.57 11.38
CA GLY A 160 6.16 16.62 11.33
C GLY A 160 5.37 16.66 12.64
N ASP A 161 4.06 16.85 12.60
CA ASP A 161 3.23 17.05 13.78
C ASP A 161 1.92 16.26 13.74
N ARG A 162 1.05 16.46 14.74
CA ARG A 162 -0.22 15.71 14.87
C ARG A 162 -1.20 15.94 13.72
N GLY A 163 -1.02 16.99 12.90
CA GLY A 163 -1.78 17.22 11.67
C GLY A 163 -1.42 16.25 10.53
N ASP A 164 -0.40 15.41 10.72
CA ASP A 164 0.00 14.36 9.79
C ASP A 164 -0.72 13.02 10.02
N ASP A 165 -1.48 12.92 11.11
CA ASP A 165 -2.05 11.66 11.61
C ASP A 165 -3.42 11.39 10.98
N TRP A 166 -3.57 10.23 10.34
CA TRP A 166 -4.80 9.78 9.68
C TRP A 166 -5.25 8.42 10.22
N THR A 167 -6.50 8.34 10.67
CA THR A 167 -7.15 7.10 11.08
C THR A 167 -7.75 6.36 9.89
N VAL A 168 -7.43 5.09 9.74
CA VAL A 168 -8.00 4.21 8.71
C VAL A 168 -9.41 3.78 9.11
N VAL A 169 -10.41 4.15 8.31
CA VAL A 169 -11.81 3.78 8.54
C VAL A 169 -12.26 2.82 7.45
N CYS A 170 -12.37 1.54 7.81
CA CYS A 170 -12.87 0.50 6.92
C CYS A 170 -14.40 0.43 6.93
N ASP A 171 -14.99 -0.05 5.85
CA ASP A 171 -16.43 -0.34 5.78
C ASP A 171 -16.72 -1.62 6.61
N THR A 172 -17.51 -1.49 7.68
CA THR A 172 -17.82 -2.59 8.61
C THR A 172 -18.76 -3.62 8.02
N SER A 173 -19.32 -3.37 6.83
CA SER A 173 -20.33 -4.24 6.19
C SER A 173 -19.76 -5.52 5.55
N GLY A 174 -18.44 -5.70 5.48
CA GLY A 174 -17.80 -6.90 4.94
C GLY A 174 -16.84 -7.53 5.93
N GLY A 175 -17.35 -8.34 6.88
CA GLY A 175 -16.59 -9.01 7.95
C GLY A 175 -15.55 -10.07 7.50
N GLY A 176 -14.86 -9.89 6.38
CA GLY A 176 -13.88 -10.84 5.84
C GLY A 176 -12.44 -10.65 6.34
N GLY A 177 -12.06 -9.44 6.76
CA GLY A 177 -10.65 -9.09 7.01
C GLY A 177 -10.17 -9.18 8.46
N GLY A 178 -10.96 -9.68 9.40
CA GLY A 178 -10.56 -9.76 10.82
C GLY A 178 -10.20 -8.42 11.47
N GLY A 179 -10.74 -7.31 10.93
CA GLY A 179 -10.42 -5.95 11.38
C GLY A 179 -9.12 -5.36 10.79
N LEU A 180 -8.51 -6.00 9.79
CA LEU A 180 -7.33 -5.50 9.09
C LEU A 180 -7.68 -4.62 7.88
N TRP A 181 -6.77 -3.71 7.52
CA TRP A 181 -6.83 -2.99 6.26
C TRP A 181 -6.44 -3.92 5.10
N LEU A 182 -7.44 -4.55 4.46
CA LEU A 182 -7.23 -5.36 3.26
C LEU A 182 -6.85 -4.49 2.06
N ARG A 183 -6.00 -5.02 1.17
CA ARG A 183 -5.58 -4.31 -0.05
C ARG A 183 -6.73 -4.18 -1.06
N SER A 184 -7.58 -5.20 -1.10
CA SER A 184 -8.75 -5.31 -1.98
C SER A 184 -9.96 -4.50 -1.49
N GLN A 185 -9.94 -3.95 -0.27
CA GLN A 185 -11.08 -3.24 0.31
C GLN A 185 -10.95 -1.72 0.18
N ARG A 186 -12.09 -1.08 -0.05
CA ARG A 186 -12.20 0.38 0.06
C ARG A 186 -12.13 0.81 1.53
N VAL A 187 -11.41 1.88 1.78
CA VAL A 187 -11.30 2.54 3.09
C VAL A 187 -11.58 4.03 2.96
N ARG A 188 -11.71 4.70 4.09
CA ARG A 188 -11.59 6.14 4.20
C ARG A 188 -10.43 6.47 5.11
N LEU A 189 -9.89 7.68 4.96
CA LEU A 189 -8.84 8.21 5.83
C LEU A 189 -9.43 9.42 6.54
N ARG A 190 -9.52 9.34 7.86
CA ARG A 190 -10.05 10.41 8.72
C ARG A 190 -8.89 11.10 9.42
N HIS A 191 -8.74 12.40 9.19
CA HIS A 191 -7.73 13.19 9.86
C HIS A 191 -7.98 13.21 11.38
N SER A 192 -6.99 12.81 12.17
CA SER A 192 -7.18 12.53 13.60
C SER A 192 -7.40 13.77 14.47
N VAL A 193 -7.06 14.98 14.00
CA VAL A 193 -7.27 16.22 14.75
C VAL A 193 -8.61 16.87 14.42
N THR A 194 -8.99 16.90 13.14
CA THR A 194 -10.17 17.65 12.67
C THR A 194 -11.36 16.74 12.38
N GLU A 195 -11.18 15.44 12.48
CA GLU A 195 -12.19 14.40 12.22
C GLU A 195 -12.77 14.44 10.79
N ARG A 196 -12.09 15.15 9.87
CA ARG A 196 -12.48 15.27 8.47
C ARG A 196 -11.91 14.15 7.62
N TYR A 197 -12.61 13.81 6.55
CA TYR A 197 -12.25 12.70 5.67
C TYR A 197 -11.55 13.18 4.41
N LEU A 198 -10.42 12.57 4.07
CA LEU A 198 -9.71 12.79 2.81
C LEU A 198 -10.65 12.56 1.63
N HIS A 199 -10.71 13.51 0.71
CA HIS A 199 -11.77 13.60 -0.28
C HIS A 199 -11.30 14.20 -1.61
N VAL A 200 -11.98 13.80 -2.70
CA VAL A 200 -11.89 14.44 -4.02
C VAL A 200 -13.31 14.80 -4.45
N ALA A 201 -13.54 16.05 -4.82
CA ALA A 201 -14.84 16.57 -5.26
C ALA A 201 -14.99 16.65 -6.79
N GLY A 202 -13.89 16.45 -7.54
CA GLY A 202 -13.84 16.59 -9.00
C GLY A 202 -13.43 17.98 -9.50
N ALA A 203 -13.26 18.97 -8.62
CA ALA A 203 -12.62 20.24 -8.94
C ALA A 203 -11.19 20.01 -9.44
N ARG A 204 -10.72 20.81 -10.42
CA ARG A 204 -9.41 20.66 -11.05
C ARG A 204 -8.65 21.97 -11.10
N PHE A 205 -7.35 21.89 -10.91
CA PHE A 205 -6.46 23.04 -11.00
C PHE A 205 -6.23 23.47 -12.46
N GLY A 206 -6.00 24.77 -12.63
CA GLY A 206 -5.40 25.35 -13.83
C GLY A 206 -3.87 25.33 -13.75
N ARG A 207 -3.22 26.34 -14.34
CA ARG A 207 -1.76 26.49 -14.24
C ARG A 207 -1.31 26.72 -12.78
N PRO A 208 -0.12 26.25 -12.37
CA PRO A 208 0.87 25.51 -13.16
C PRO A 208 0.59 24.00 -13.28
N ILE A 209 -0.36 23.47 -12.51
CA ILE A 209 -0.64 22.03 -12.35
C ILE A 209 -1.93 21.62 -13.05
N ALA A 210 -2.04 22.01 -14.33
CA ALA A 210 -3.29 21.96 -15.07
C ALA A 210 -3.86 20.54 -15.15
N GLY A 211 -5.16 20.43 -14.87
CA GLY A 211 -5.92 19.17 -14.97
C GLY A 211 -5.81 18.27 -13.74
N GLN A 212 -4.90 18.52 -12.80
CA GLN A 212 -4.83 17.75 -11.55
C GLN A 212 -6.06 18.05 -10.68
N ALA A 213 -6.63 17.02 -10.05
CA ALA A 213 -7.80 17.15 -9.19
C ALA A 213 -7.42 17.74 -7.82
N GLU A 214 -8.30 18.56 -7.25
CA GLU A 214 -8.18 19.02 -5.87
C GLU A 214 -8.43 17.86 -4.91
N VAL A 215 -7.53 17.72 -3.94
CA VAL A 215 -7.70 16.85 -2.77
C VAL A 215 -7.94 17.76 -1.56
N SER A 216 -9.00 17.48 -0.82
CA SER A 216 -9.41 18.25 0.37
C SER A 216 -9.91 17.32 1.47
N ALA A 217 -10.28 17.87 2.62
CA ALA A 217 -10.89 17.12 3.72
C ALA A 217 -12.29 17.66 4.06
N VAL A 218 -13.27 16.76 4.18
CA VAL A 218 -14.69 17.10 4.35
C VAL A 218 -15.26 16.55 5.66
N ALA A 219 -16.25 17.25 6.25
CA ALA A 219 -16.85 16.85 7.53
C ALA A 219 -17.67 15.55 7.44
N SER A 220 -18.39 15.34 6.34
CA SER A 220 -19.16 14.11 6.11
C SER A 220 -18.40 13.17 5.18
N GLY A 221 -17.85 12.09 5.73
CA GLY A 221 -17.26 11.00 4.94
C GLY A 221 -18.28 10.19 4.12
N GLY A 222 -19.55 10.59 4.09
CA GLY A 222 -20.63 9.91 3.37
C GLY A 222 -20.53 10.01 1.85
N GLY A 223 -19.76 10.96 1.32
CA GLY A 223 -19.58 11.14 -0.12
C GLY A 223 -18.78 10.01 -0.78
N ARG A 224 -19.12 9.67 -2.03
CA ARG A 224 -18.36 8.68 -2.82
C ARG A 224 -16.90 9.09 -3.02
N GLY A 225 -16.62 10.39 -3.03
CA GLY A 225 -15.28 10.97 -3.16
C GLY A 225 -14.35 10.76 -1.95
N SER A 226 -14.84 10.23 -0.83
CA SER A 226 -14.00 9.92 0.35
C SER A 226 -13.50 8.48 0.40
N TYR A 227 -13.87 7.63 -0.57
CA TYR A 227 -13.40 6.25 -0.62
C TYR A 227 -12.12 6.11 -1.42
N TRP A 228 -11.15 5.45 -0.79
CA TRP A 228 -9.83 5.18 -1.31
C TRP A 228 -9.54 3.69 -1.32
N LEU A 229 -8.77 3.24 -2.29
CA LEU A 229 -8.29 1.87 -2.42
C LEU A 229 -6.76 1.89 -2.39
N ALA A 230 -6.15 0.96 -1.65
CA ALA A 230 -4.73 0.71 -1.71
C ALA A 230 -4.42 0.02 -3.04
N ALA A 231 -3.81 0.75 -3.97
CA ALA A 231 -3.50 0.30 -5.31
C ALA A 231 -1.98 0.35 -5.55
N GLU A 232 -1.51 -0.35 -6.59
CA GLU A 232 -0.14 -0.36 -7.11
C GLU A 232 0.95 -0.08 -6.05
N GLY A 233 1.51 -1.12 -5.44
CA GLY A 233 2.47 -0.92 -4.34
C GLY A 233 3.36 -2.11 -4.05
N VAL A 234 4.37 -1.84 -3.22
CA VAL A 234 5.24 -2.85 -2.60
C VAL A 234 4.80 -3.02 -1.15
N PHE A 235 4.24 -4.20 -0.86
CA PHE A 235 3.69 -4.53 0.45
C PHE A 235 4.71 -5.35 1.24
N VAL A 236 5.03 -4.89 2.46
CA VAL A 236 6.05 -5.52 3.30
C VAL A 236 5.50 -6.81 3.90
N LYS A 237 6.30 -7.89 3.85
CA LYS A 237 5.95 -9.17 4.51
C LYS A 237 5.67 -8.92 6.00
N PRO A 238 4.62 -9.52 6.57
CA PRO A 238 4.38 -9.45 8.01
C PRO A 238 5.54 -10.02 8.83
N ASN A 239 5.74 -9.49 10.03
CA ASN A 239 6.71 -10.04 10.97
C ASN A 239 6.23 -11.42 11.48
N GLU A 240 7.14 -12.39 11.62
CA GLU A 240 6.83 -13.79 12.03
C GLU A 240 5.98 -13.87 13.33
N ALA A 241 6.13 -12.89 14.24
CA ALA A 241 5.35 -12.81 15.49
C ALA A 241 3.85 -12.46 15.27
N SER A 242 3.47 -11.99 14.08
CA SER A 242 2.08 -11.69 13.71
C SER A 242 1.35 -12.87 13.04
N GLU A 243 2.03 -13.99 12.82
CA GLU A 243 1.49 -15.19 12.16
C GLU A 243 0.64 -16.08 13.09
N SER A 244 0.53 -15.76 14.39
CA SER A 244 -0.28 -16.53 15.35
C SER A 244 -1.60 -15.83 15.69
N PRO A 245 -2.73 -16.22 15.08
CA PRO A 245 -4.04 -15.79 15.53
C PRO A 245 -4.38 -16.53 16.83
N GLY A 246 -4.02 -15.98 17.99
CA GLY A 246 -4.43 -16.60 19.25
C GLY A 246 -3.78 -16.18 20.56
N MET A 247 -2.75 -15.33 20.56
CA MET A 247 -2.17 -14.89 21.84
C MET A 247 -2.10 -13.37 21.91
N GLY A 248 -2.76 -12.81 22.92
CA GLY A 248 -2.70 -11.40 23.23
C GLY A 248 -1.26 -10.91 23.35
N ARG A 249 -1.06 -9.64 22.96
CA ARG A 249 0.21 -8.92 22.99
C ARG A 249 0.86 -9.10 24.36
N ALA A 250 1.95 -9.88 24.46
CA ALA A 250 2.77 -9.91 25.67
C ALA A 250 3.44 -8.53 25.84
N PRO A 251 3.47 -7.95 27.05
CA PRO A 251 4.14 -6.68 27.28
C PRO A 251 5.63 -6.85 26.99
N SER A 252 6.21 -5.90 26.26
CA SER A 252 7.63 -5.85 25.97
C SER A 252 8.42 -5.77 27.28
N VAL A 253 9.28 -6.76 27.52
CA VAL A 253 10.30 -6.72 28.57
C VAL A 253 11.23 -5.54 28.27
N GLU A 254 11.19 -4.51 29.09
CA GLU A 254 12.20 -3.45 29.10
C GLU A 254 13.55 -4.09 29.40
N ARG A 255 14.52 -3.92 28.50
CA ARG A 255 15.92 -4.19 28.81
C ARG A 255 16.41 -3.03 29.67
N PRO A 256 17.04 -3.27 30.83
CA PRO A 256 17.55 -2.19 31.65
C PRO A 256 18.60 -1.40 30.88
N ALA A 257 18.50 -0.07 30.96
CA ALA A 257 19.48 0.85 30.43
C ALA A 257 20.83 0.60 31.13
N PHE A 258 21.88 0.43 30.35
CA PHE A 258 23.26 0.38 30.83
C PHE A 258 23.65 1.79 31.28
N VAL A 259 23.61 2.03 32.60
CA VAL A 259 24.12 3.26 33.22
C VAL A 259 25.64 3.17 33.26
N VAL A 260 26.32 3.99 32.46
CA VAL A 260 27.74 4.27 32.66
C VAL A 260 27.85 5.32 33.75
N SER A 261 28.19 4.89 34.97
CA SER A 261 28.61 5.79 36.04
C SER A 261 29.95 6.42 35.65
N GLY A 262 29.94 7.73 35.38
CA GLY A 262 31.15 8.54 35.33
C GLY A 262 31.45 9.03 36.75
N ASP A 263 32.45 8.45 37.38
CA ASP A 263 33.03 8.97 38.62
C ASP A 263 33.80 10.25 38.32
N GLY A 264 33.42 11.33 39.02
CA GLY A 264 34.14 12.58 39.05
C GLY A 264 35.21 12.59 40.14
N ALA A 265 36.33 13.26 39.83
CA ALA A 265 37.30 13.84 40.76
C ALA A 265 38.30 14.64 39.89
N ASP A 266 38.88 15.77 40.26
CA ASP A 266 38.66 16.80 41.27
C ASP A 266 39.64 17.94 40.90
N GLY A 267 39.33 19.17 41.29
CA GLY A 267 40.32 20.21 41.62
C GLY A 267 41.08 20.96 40.52
N GLY A 268 40.89 22.28 40.48
CA GLY A 268 42.01 23.21 40.25
C GLY A 268 41.75 24.48 39.42
N GLY A 269 41.21 25.51 40.06
CA GLY A 269 41.86 26.83 40.14
C GLY A 269 41.81 27.84 38.97
N LEU A 270 41.65 29.11 39.42
CA LEU A 270 42.03 30.39 38.80
C LEU A 270 40.99 31.16 37.96
N HIS A 271 40.43 32.18 38.63
CA HIS A 271 40.40 33.59 38.22
C HIS A 271 40.72 33.90 36.75
N ASP A 272 39.78 34.56 36.05
CA ASP A 272 39.98 35.97 35.68
C ASP A 272 38.65 36.66 35.33
N SER A 273 38.56 37.90 35.78
CA SER A 273 37.58 38.93 35.46
C SER A 273 37.79 39.48 34.05
N GLY A 274 36.73 39.75 33.30
CA GLY A 274 36.83 40.51 32.06
C GLY A 274 35.48 40.80 31.43
N GLU A 275 35.07 42.07 31.52
CA GLU A 275 33.94 42.69 30.83
C GLU A 275 33.98 42.47 29.31
N LEU A 276 32.81 42.20 28.70
CA LEU A 276 32.11 43.01 27.68
C LEU A 276 30.82 42.30 27.24
#